data_AF-A0A9E1QYV3-F1
#
_entry.id   AF-A0A9E1QYV3-F1
#
_cell.length_a   1.000
_cell.length_b   1.000
_cell.length_c   1.000
_cell.angle_alpha   90.00
_cell.angle_beta   90.00
_cell.angle_gamma   90.00
#
_symmetry.space_group_name_H-M   'P 1'
#
loop_
_entity.id
_entity.type
_entity.pdbx_description
1 polymer ?
#
loop_
_entity_poly.entity_id
_entity_poly.type
_entity_poly.pdbx_seq_one_letter_code
_entity_poly.pdbx_strand_id
1 'polypeptide(L)'
;GIKDLDQSIDILKHLDGVMLGREAYQNPYLLADVDHRIYNSETSPVSRSEVIQQFVEIMGGKLPPGLKTSHVTRHILGLYKGIPGGRKFRQHISENAHQKNADINVLIDALRYVEQI
;
A
#
# COMPACT_ATOMS: atom_id res chain seq x y z
N GLY A 1 -20.29 -1.02 -3.39
CA GLY A 1 -19.25 -0.03 -3.00
C GLY A 1 -18.24 0.03 -4.12
N ILE A 2 -17.76 1.24 -4.43
CA ILE A 2 -16.92 1.57 -5.59
C ILE A 2 -15.62 0.76 -5.57
N LYS A 3 -15.22 0.21 -6.73
CA LYS A 3 -14.17 -0.81 -6.86
C LYS A 3 -12.92 -0.40 -7.62
N ASP A 4 -13.00 0.66 -8.40
CA ASP A 4 -11.91 1.14 -9.24
C ASP A 4 -12.10 2.62 -9.54
N LEU A 5 -11.08 3.22 -10.17
CA LEU A 5 -11.12 4.61 -10.59
C LEU A 5 -12.04 4.83 -11.79
N ASP A 6 -12.30 3.81 -12.63
CA ASP A 6 -13.20 3.93 -13.77
C ASP A 6 -14.63 4.20 -13.29
N GLN A 7 -15.14 3.40 -12.35
CA GLN A 7 -16.42 3.63 -11.68
C GLN A 7 -16.45 4.99 -10.97
N SER A 8 -15.33 5.42 -10.38
CA SER A 8 -15.25 6.71 -9.71
C SER A 8 -15.42 7.86 -10.70
N ILE A 9 -14.73 7.79 -11.84
CA ILE A 9 -14.81 8.78 -12.93
C ILE A 9 -16.22 8.80 -13.54
N ASP A 10 -16.85 7.65 -13.72
CA ASP A 10 -18.22 7.57 -14.22
C ASP A 10 -19.22 8.24 -13.27
N ILE A 11 -19.07 8.05 -11.96
CA ILE A 11 -19.92 8.70 -10.96
C ILE A 11 -19.68 10.23 -10.94
N LEU A 12 -18.43 10.67 -11.08
CA LEU A 12 -18.06 12.09 -11.10
C LEU A 12 -18.64 12.85 -12.31
N LYS A 13 -19.16 12.17 -13.34
CA LYS A 13 -19.94 12.80 -14.41
C LYS A 13 -21.32 13.29 -13.95
N HIS A 14 -21.80 12.79 -12.81
CA HIS A 14 -23.16 13.02 -12.33
C HIS A 14 -23.22 13.61 -10.92
N LEU A 15 -22.15 13.48 -10.13
CA LEU A 15 -22.04 13.96 -8.76
C LEU A 15 -20.73 14.71 -8.55
N ASP A 16 -20.72 15.64 -7.59
CA ASP A 16 -19.55 16.48 -7.31
C ASP A 16 -18.42 15.75 -6.58
N GLY A 17 -18.66 14.52 -6.09
CA GLY A 17 -17.69 13.80 -5.29
C GLY A 17 -17.96 12.31 -5.14
N VAL A 18 -16.89 11.58 -4.87
CA VAL A 18 -16.87 10.13 -4.68
C VAL A 18 -16.04 9.78 -3.44
N MET A 19 -16.53 8.84 -2.63
CA MET A 19 -15.80 8.28 -1.48
C MET A 19 -15.42 6.82 -1.72
N LEU A 20 -14.11 6.55 -1.70
CA LEU A 20 -13.53 5.21 -1.73
C LEU A 20 -13.11 4.79 -0.31
N GLY A 21 -13.87 3.88 0.30
CA GLY A 21 -13.56 3.35 1.63
C GLY A 21 -12.83 2.00 1.57
N ARG A 22 -13.61 0.92 1.58
CA ARG A 22 -13.10 -0.46 1.71
C ARG A 22 -12.06 -0.83 0.65
N GLU A 23 -12.24 -0.37 -0.59
CA GLU A 23 -11.32 -0.70 -1.67
C GLU A 23 -9.96 0.01 -1.50
N ALA A 24 -9.95 1.28 -1.10
CA ALA A 24 -8.72 2.02 -0.79
C ALA A 24 -7.90 1.32 0.32
N TYR A 25 -8.55 0.73 1.31
CA TYR A 25 -7.85 -0.01 2.35
C TYR A 25 -7.32 -1.37 1.88
N GLN A 26 -8.08 -2.08 1.04
CA GLN A 26 -7.73 -3.42 0.57
C GLN A 26 -6.74 -3.42 -0.60
N ASN A 27 -6.69 -2.33 -1.36
CA ASN A 27 -5.88 -2.11 -2.55
C ASN A 27 -5.31 -0.68 -2.56
N PRO A 28 -4.45 -0.30 -1.60
CA PRO A 28 -4.04 1.10 -1.41
C PRO A 28 -3.34 1.71 -2.62
N TYR A 29 -2.66 0.91 -3.43
CA TYR A 29 -1.98 1.44 -4.62
C TYR A 29 -2.94 1.89 -5.74
N LEU A 30 -4.23 1.54 -5.67
CA LEU A 30 -5.25 2.14 -6.53
C LEU A 30 -5.24 3.67 -6.44
N LEU A 31 -4.92 4.21 -5.26
CA LEU A 31 -4.88 5.66 -5.04
C LEU A 31 -3.70 6.35 -5.71
N ALA A 32 -2.66 5.61 -6.12
CA ALA A 32 -1.46 6.18 -6.71
C ALA A 32 -1.73 6.90 -8.04
N ASP A 33 -2.84 6.56 -8.71
CA ASP A 33 -3.21 7.11 -10.02
C ASP A 33 -4.36 8.15 -9.93
N VAL A 34 -4.80 8.50 -8.71
CA VAL A 34 -5.88 9.49 -8.49
C VAL A 34 -5.48 10.87 -8.99
N ASP A 35 -4.30 11.35 -8.63
CA ASP A 35 -3.81 12.69 -9.01
C ASP A 35 -3.76 12.86 -10.52
N HIS A 36 -3.26 11.84 -11.22
CA HIS A 36 -3.19 11.84 -12.67
C HIS A 36 -4.58 11.71 -13.30
N ARG A 37 -5.38 10.71 -12.92
CA ARG A 37 -6.65 10.40 -13.60
C ARG A 37 -7.82 11.31 -13.28
N ILE A 38 -7.85 11.92 -12.09
CA ILE A 38 -8.98 12.75 -11.62
C ILE A 38 -8.60 14.23 -11.61
N TYR A 39 -7.37 14.56 -11.24
CA TYR A 39 -6.92 15.94 -11.08
C TYR A 39 -6.00 16.43 -12.21
N ASN A 40 -5.74 15.60 -13.23
CA ASN A 40 -4.85 15.90 -14.38
C ASN A 40 -3.45 16.36 -13.93
N SER A 41 -2.94 15.83 -12.82
CA SER A 41 -1.58 16.08 -12.38
C SER A 41 -0.58 15.41 -13.31
N GLU A 42 0.49 16.13 -13.68
CA GLU A 42 1.63 15.57 -14.44
C GLU A 42 2.61 14.80 -13.54
N THR A 43 2.34 14.75 -12.23
CA THR A 43 3.18 14.02 -11.28
C THR A 43 3.06 12.52 -11.52
N SER A 44 4.18 11.88 -11.82
CA SER A 44 4.20 10.43 -11.97
C SER A 44 3.93 9.73 -10.63
N PRO A 45 3.12 8.66 -10.60
CA PRO A 45 2.89 7.88 -9.39
C PRO A 45 4.20 7.32 -8.83
N VAL A 46 4.40 7.47 -7.52
CA VAL A 46 5.52 6.82 -6.80
C VAL A 46 5.34 5.31 -6.89
N SER A 47 6.41 4.58 -7.23
CA SER A 47 6.34 3.12 -7.35
C SER A 47 6.03 2.46 -6.01
N ARG A 48 5.46 1.25 -6.03
CA ARG A 48 5.15 0.48 -4.81
C ARG A 48 6.38 0.27 -3.92
N SER A 49 7.54 0.07 -4.53
CA SER A 49 8.80 -0.15 -3.81
C SER A 49 9.32 1.12 -3.18
N GLU A 50 9.31 2.24 -3.91
CA GLU A 50 9.64 3.56 -3.36
C GLU A 50 8.71 3.93 -2.19
N VAL A 51 7.41 3.63 -2.29
CA VAL A 51 6.46 3.81 -1.17
C VAL A 51 6.92 3.03 0.07
N ILE A 52 7.36 1.78 -0.09
CA ILE A 52 7.87 0.97 1.03
C ILE A 52 9.17 1.57 1.60
N GLN A 53 10.11 1.96 0.75
CA GLN A 53 11.39 2.54 1.16
C GLN A 53 11.19 3.83 1.95
N GLN A 54 10.39 4.76 1.42
CA GLN A 54 10.04 6.01 2.10
C GLN A 54 9.31 5.74 3.42
N PHE A 55 8.39 4.77 3.46
CA PHE A 55 7.69 4.42 4.69
C PHE A 55 8.65 3.90 5.77
N VAL A 56 9.58 3.02 5.41
CA VAL A 56 10.58 2.48 6.34
C VAL A 56 11.54 3.57 6.83
N GLU A 57 11.94 4.47 5.94
CA GLU A 57 12.78 5.64 6.26
C GLU A 57 12.08 6.57 7.26
N ILE A 58 10.82 6.94 7.01
CA ILE A 58 10.01 7.79 7.90
C ILE A 58 9.87 7.15 9.29
N MET A 59 9.70 5.84 9.35
CA MET A 59 9.60 5.10 10.61
C MET A 59 10.95 4.95 11.33
N GLY A 60 12.06 5.37 10.72
CA GLY A 60 13.39 5.38 11.34
C GLY A 60 13.92 3.98 11.72
N GLY A 61 13.44 2.93 11.05
CA GLY A 61 13.82 1.54 11.30
C GLY A 61 13.32 0.95 12.63
N LYS A 62 12.82 1.76 13.59
CA LYS A 62 12.33 1.30 14.89
C LYS A 62 11.02 1.98 15.27
N LEU A 63 10.07 1.18 15.75
CA LEU A 63 8.78 1.68 16.21
C LEU A 63 8.88 2.31 17.61
N PRO A 64 8.01 3.30 17.93
CA PRO A 64 7.87 3.81 19.28
C PRO A 64 7.60 2.69 20.30
N PRO A 65 8.06 2.83 21.56
CA PRO A 65 7.80 1.87 22.61
C PRO A 65 6.30 1.54 22.74
N GLY A 66 5.97 0.25 22.79
CA GLY A 66 4.58 -0.23 22.90
C GLY A 66 3.83 -0.40 21.58
N LEU A 67 4.36 0.12 20.46
CA LEU A 67 3.76 -0.12 19.14
C LEU A 67 4.29 -1.43 18.53
N LYS A 68 3.37 -2.35 18.22
CA LYS A 68 3.72 -3.63 17.58
C LYS A 68 3.91 -3.46 16.07
N THR A 69 4.94 -4.08 15.52
CA THR A 69 5.22 -4.12 14.07
C THR A 69 4.03 -4.61 13.25
N SER A 70 3.31 -5.62 13.74
CA SER A 70 2.08 -6.09 13.11
C SER A 70 0.95 -5.06 13.05
N HIS A 71 0.86 -4.13 14.02
CA HIS A 71 -0.18 -3.10 14.00
C HIS A 71 0.04 -2.06 12.91
N VAL A 72 1.31 -1.81 12.56
CA VAL A 72 1.69 -0.90 11.48
C VAL A 72 1.59 -1.61 10.13
N THR A 73 2.28 -2.74 10.00
CA THR A 73 2.43 -3.47 8.72
C THR A 73 1.12 -4.08 8.21
N ARG A 74 0.12 -4.35 9.06
CA ARG A 74 -1.21 -4.84 8.62
C ARG A 74 -1.90 -3.89 7.63
N HIS A 75 -1.56 -2.60 7.65
CA HIS A 75 -2.11 -1.59 6.74
C HIS A 75 -1.46 -1.63 5.35
N ILE A 76 -0.35 -2.36 5.20
CA ILE A 76 0.46 -2.42 3.97
C ILE A 76 0.17 -3.69 3.15
N LEU A 77 -0.49 -4.68 3.74
CA LEU A 77 -0.72 -6.02 3.15
C LEU A 77 -1.41 -6.01 1.77
N GLY A 78 -2.17 -4.95 1.47
CA GLY A 78 -2.87 -4.78 0.20
C GLY A 78 -2.03 -4.15 -0.92
N LEU A 79 -0.83 -3.63 -0.65
CA LEU A 79 -0.07 -2.80 -1.58
C LEU A 79 0.20 -3.48 -2.93
N TYR A 80 0.51 -4.78 -2.89
CA TYR A 80 0.76 -5.63 -4.07
C TYR A 80 -0.44 -6.53 -4.43
N LYS A 81 -1.69 -6.11 -4.14
CA LYS A 81 -2.89 -6.88 -4.55
C LYS A 81 -2.91 -7.04 -6.07
N GLY A 82 -3.11 -8.28 -6.53
CA GLY A 82 -3.20 -8.61 -7.97
C GLY A 82 -1.86 -8.63 -8.72
N ILE A 83 -0.74 -8.33 -8.05
CA ILE A 83 0.59 -8.34 -8.67
C ILE A 83 1.25 -9.71 -8.49
N PRO A 84 1.98 -10.25 -9.50
CA PRO A 84 2.82 -11.42 -9.33
C PRO A 84 3.72 -11.29 -8.10
N GLY A 85 3.83 -12.37 -7.31
CA GLY A 85 4.59 -12.34 -6.06
C GLY A 85 3.89 -11.65 -4.87
N GLY A 86 2.83 -10.87 -5.09
CA GLY A 86 2.11 -10.13 -4.04
C GLY A 86 1.52 -11.01 -2.93
N ARG A 87 1.18 -12.27 -3.24
CA ARG A 87 0.79 -13.25 -2.21
C ARG A 87 1.95 -13.58 -1.27
N LYS A 88 3.15 -13.82 -1.81
CA LYS A 88 4.36 -14.12 -1.02
C LYS A 88 4.80 -12.90 -0.21
N PHE A 89 4.74 -11.70 -0.80
CA PHE A 89 4.95 -10.43 -0.09
C PHE A 89 4.07 -10.34 1.18
N ARG A 90 2.76 -10.54 1.02
CA ARG A 90 1.80 -10.50 2.14
C ARG A 90 2.09 -11.58 3.19
N GLN A 91 2.38 -12.80 2.73
CA GLN A 91 2.68 -13.93 3.60
C GLN A 91 3.90 -13.65 4.47
N HIS A 92 4.99 -13.18 3.86
CA HIS A 92 6.21 -12.85 4.57
C HIS A 92 5.97 -11.84 5.70
N ILE A 93 5.26 -10.75 5.42
CA ILE A 93 4.93 -9.74 6.44
C ILE A 93 4.08 -10.36 7.56
N SER A 94 3.06 -11.13 7.20
CA SER A 94 2.13 -11.72 8.18
C SER A 94 2.81 -12.73 9.11
N GLU A 95 3.80 -13.47 8.62
CA GLU A 95 4.55 -14.46 9.42
C GLU A 95 5.62 -13.81 10.30
N ASN A 96 6.21 -12.70 9.86
CA ASN A 96 7.39 -12.12 10.52
C ASN A 96 7.07 -10.91 11.39
N ALA A 97 6.03 -10.11 11.09
CA ALA A 97 5.73 -8.87 11.81
C ALA A 97 5.18 -9.05 13.24
N HIS A 98 4.78 -10.28 13.62
CA HIS A 98 4.31 -10.59 14.98
C HIS A 98 5.42 -11.06 15.93
N GLN A 99 6.64 -11.29 15.42
CA GLN A 99 7.74 -11.81 16.22
C GLN A 99 8.22 -10.77 17.25
N LYS A 100 8.74 -11.25 18.39
CA LYS A 100 9.11 -10.41 19.55
C LYS A 100 10.08 -9.27 19.21
N ASN A 101 10.96 -9.49 18.24
CA ASN A 101 11.99 -8.54 17.80
C ASN A 101 11.78 -8.04 16.36
N ALA A 102 10.57 -8.20 15.82
CA ALA A 102 10.27 -7.73 14.47
C ALA A 102 10.37 -6.20 14.41
N ASP A 103 11.05 -5.67 13.40
CA ASP A 103 11.10 -4.25 13.09
C ASP A 103 10.44 -3.96 11.74
N ILE A 104 10.46 -2.69 11.32
CA ILE A 104 9.79 -2.28 10.09
C ILE A 104 10.53 -2.75 8.82
N ASN A 105 11.78 -3.23 8.94
CA ASN A 105 12.55 -3.75 7.80
C ASN A 105 11.97 -5.04 7.23
N VAL A 106 11.04 -5.71 7.93
CA VAL A 106 10.23 -6.80 7.36
C VAL A 106 9.53 -6.41 6.05
N LEU A 107 9.25 -5.11 5.86
CA LEU A 107 8.70 -4.59 4.62
C LEU A 107 9.73 -4.59 3.48
N ILE A 108 10.99 -4.24 3.77
CA ILE A 108 12.10 -4.32 2.81
C ILE A 108 12.36 -5.77 2.44
N ASP A 109 12.42 -6.66 3.43
CA ASP A 109 12.62 -8.10 3.20
C ASP A 109 11.53 -8.69 2.30
N ALA A 110 10.30 -8.18 2.39
CA ALA A 110 9.19 -8.61 1.56
C ALA A 110 9.33 -8.21 0.08
N LEU A 111 10.08 -7.14 -0.24
CA LEU A 111 10.26 -6.65 -1.62
C LEU A 111 10.90 -7.69 -2.55
N ARG A 112 11.76 -8.57 -2.02
CA ARG A 112 12.39 -9.66 -2.79
C ARG A 112 11.40 -10.59 -3.51
N TYR A 113 10.15 -10.63 -3.05
CA TYR A 113 9.11 -11.48 -3.64
C TYR A 113 8.38 -10.82 -4.81
N VAL A 114 8.56 -9.52 -5.02
CA VAL A 114 7.82 -8.71 -6.01
C VAL A 114 8.75 -7.93 -6.94
N GLU A 115 10.01 -7.76 -6.59
CA GLU A 115 11.04 -7.07 -7.39
C GLU A 115 11.93 -8.03 -8.22
N GLN A 116 11.52 -9.28 -8.39
CA GLN A 116 12.18 -10.22 -9.30
C GLN A 116 11.30 -10.47 -10.53
N ILE A 117 11.51 -9.66 -11.58
CA ILE A 117 11.28 -10.01 -12.99
C ILE A 117 12.47 -9.49 -13.79
#